data_AF-A0A366LQ26-F1
#
_entry.id   AF-A0A366LQ26-F1
#
_cell.length_a   1.000
_cell.length_b   1.000
_cell.length_c   1.000
_cell.angle_alpha   90.00
_cell.angle_beta   90.00
_cell.angle_gamma   90.00
#
_symmetry.space_group_name_H-M   'P 1'
#
loop_
_entity.id
_entity.type
_entity.pdbx_description
1 polymer ?
#
loop_
_entity_poly.entity_id
_entity_poly.type
_entity_poly.pdbx_seq_one_letter_code
_entity_poly.pdbx_strand_id
1 'polypeptide(L)'
;RQKGLCPLCGLDLIEGVGYEPDSVRSWAEWFVANARTINRHHLIYRRQGGTDDRSNLVLIHAACHRQHHAADHQPGPRRIPNA
;
A
#
# COMPACT_ATOMS: atom_id res chain seq x y z
N ARG A 1 0.90 -13.78 -1.53
CA ARG A 1 1.98 -12.92 -0.95
C ARG A 1 2.21 -11.77 -1.92
N GLN A 2 2.26 -10.52 -1.44
CA GLN A 2 2.33 -9.32 -2.27
C GLN A 2 3.66 -9.24 -3.05
N LYS A 3 3.60 -9.22 -4.38
CA LYS A 3 4.76 -9.31 -5.29
C LYS A 3 5.43 -7.95 -5.58
N GLY A 4 5.46 -7.05 -4.60
CA GLY A 4 5.92 -5.67 -4.81
C GLY A 4 4.92 -4.75 -5.55
N LEU A 5 3.77 -5.28 -5.97
CA LEU A 5 2.73 -4.53 -6.67
C LEU A 5 1.65 -4.02 -5.71
N CYS A 6 1.11 -2.85 -6.01
CA CYS A 6 -0.07 -2.30 -5.36
C CYS A 6 -1.32 -3.04 -5.87
N PRO A 7 -2.11 -3.70 -5.00
CA PRO A 7 -3.27 -4.49 -5.43
C PRO A 7 -4.46 -3.64 -5.92
N LEU A 8 -4.44 -2.31 -5.72
CA LEU A 8 -5.50 -1.42 -6.19
C LEU A 8 -5.28 -0.92 -7.63
N CYS A 9 -4.04 -0.61 -8.01
CA CYS A 9 -3.72 -0.07 -9.34
C CYS A 9 -2.86 -1.00 -10.20
N GLY A 10 -2.28 -2.07 -9.63
CA GLY A 10 -1.43 -3.03 -10.34
C GLY A 10 0.01 -2.58 -10.59
N LEU A 11 0.38 -1.34 -10.24
CA LEU A 11 1.73 -0.80 -10.42
C LEU A 11 2.66 -1.15 -9.25
N ASP A 12 3.97 -1.00 -9.45
CA ASP A 12 4.97 -1.16 -8.38
C ASP A 12 4.68 -0.26 -7.18
N LEU A 13 4.85 -0.79 -5.97
CA LEU A 13 4.68 -0.03 -4.72
C LEU A 13 5.70 1.10 -4.58
N ILE A 14 6.92 0.86 -5.06
CA ILE A 14 8.06 1.75 -4.99
C ILE A 14 8.42 2.12 -6.41
N GLU A 15 8.46 3.40 -6.75
CA GLU A 15 8.93 3.85 -8.06
C GLU A 15 10.45 3.75 -8.13
N GLY A 16 10.98 3.42 -9.31
CA GLY A 16 12.41 3.25 -9.50
C GLY A 16 12.96 1.97 -8.86
N VAL A 17 12.19 0.87 -8.91
CA VAL A 17 12.72 -0.47 -8.58
C VAL A 17 13.95 -0.72 -9.46
N GLY A 18 15.12 -0.87 -8.83
CA GLY A 18 16.41 -0.99 -9.52
C GLY A 18 17.28 0.28 -9.50
N TYR A 19 16.81 1.38 -8.91
CA TYR A 19 17.66 2.51 -8.59
C TYR A 19 18.62 2.14 -7.46
N GLU A 20 19.92 2.27 -7.70
CA GLU A 20 20.98 1.99 -6.74
C GLU A 20 21.76 3.28 -6.43
N PRO A 21 21.42 3.99 -5.34
CA PRO A 21 22.18 5.16 -4.90
C PRO A 21 23.63 4.85 -4.55
N ASP A 22 24.54 5.76 -4.91
CA ASP A 22 26.00 5.60 -4.72
C ASP A 22 26.48 5.72 -3.26
N SER A 23 25.59 6.09 -2.32
CA SER A 23 25.94 6.27 -0.92
C SER A 23 24.85 5.79 0.04
N VAL A 24 25.27 5.39 1.25
CA VAL A 24 24.35 4.99 2.34
C VAL A 24 23.38 6.13 2.70
N ARG A 25 23.84 7.38 2.68
CA ARG A 25 22.98 8.55 2.94
C ARG A 25 21.88 8.66 1.89
N SER A 26 22.25 8.57 0.61
CA SER A 26 21.31 8.65 -0.50
C SER A 26 20.32 7.48 -0.49
N TRP A 27 20.77 6.29 -0.07
CA TRP A 27 19.90 5.15 0.22
C TRP A 27 18.86 5.45 1.30
N ALA A 28 19.27 6.04 2.42
CA ALA A 28 18.36 6.37 3.51
C ALA A 28 17.33 7.44 3.07
N GLU A 29 17.77 8.47 2.35
CA GLU A 29 16.91 9.53 1.84
C GLU A 29 15.88 8.99 0.83
N TRP A 30 16.33 8.17 -0.13
CA TRP A 30 15.46 7.52 -1.10
C TRP A 30 14.44 6.58 -0.42
N PHE A 31 14.88 5.79 0.56
CA PHE A 31 14.00 4.90 1.30
C PHE A 31 12.93 5.67 2.08
N VAL A 32 13.32 6.73 2.80
CA VAL A 32 12.37 7.57 3.56
C VAL A 32 11.37 8.26 2.64
N ALA A 33 11.82 8.73 1.47
CA ALA A 33 10.93 9.33 0.47
C ALA A 33 9.87 8.32 -0.01
N ASN A 34 10.29 7.11 -0.39
CA ASN A 34 9.38 6.05 -0.85
C ASN A 34 8.48 5.50 0.27
N ALA A 35 8.99 5.38 1.50
CA ALA A 35 8.19 4.88 2.62
C ALA A 35 6.98 5.78 2.91
N ARG A 36 7.06 7.08 2.64
CA ARG A 36 5.96 8.04 2.81
C ARG A 36 4.86 7.90 1.74
N THR A 37 5.16 7.26 0.62
CA THR A 37 4.18 7.08 -0.48
C THR A 37 3.41 5.77 -0.35
N ILE A 38 3.68 4.95 0.67
CA ILE A 38 3.07 3.64 0.87
C ILE A 38 2.36 3.61 2.23
N ASN A 39 1.13 3.08 2.25
CA ASN A 39 0.33 2.87 3.44
C ASN A 39 0.04 1.39 3.67
N ARG A 40 -0.05 1.01 4.94
CA ARG A 40 -0.61 -0.27 5.37
C ARG A 40 -2.13 -0.18 5.38
N HIS A 41 -2.79 -1.17 4.80
CA HIS A 41 -4.24 -1.22 4.68
C HIS A 41 -4.78 -2.61 5.05
N HIS A 42 -5.99 -2.65 5.61
CA HIS A 42 -6.66 -3.87 6.01
C HIS A 42 -7.51 -4.44 4.87
N LEU A 43 -7.41 -5.75 4.60
CA LEU A 43 -8.25 -6.43 3.59
C LEU A 43 -9.71 -6.54 4.07
N ILE A 44 -9.88 -6.88 5.33
CA ILE A 44 -11.14 -6.83 6.06
C ILE A 44 -11.04 -5.65 7.02
N TYR A 45 -11.95 -4.69 6.90
CA TYR A 45 -11.95 -3.52 7.78
C TYR A 45 -12.12 -3.91 9.25
N ARG A 46 -11.44 -3.18 10.15
CA ARG A 46 -11.58 -3.40 11.60
C ARG A 46 -13.04 -3.32 12.08
N ARG A 47 -13.83 -2.39 11.54
CA ARG A 47 -15.28 -2.26 11.84
C ARG A 47 -16.11 -3.48 11.41
N GLN A 48 -15.57 -4.33 10.54
CA GLN A 48 -16.18 -5.58 10.06
C GLN A 48 -15.51 -6.82 10.68
N GLY A 49 -14.77 -6.66 11.78
CA GLY A 49 -14.09 -7.76 12.47
C GLY A 49 -12.69 -8.10 11.95
N GLY A 50 -12.12 -7.26 11.08
CA GLY A 50 -10.74 -7.44 10.61
C GLY A 50 -9.70 -7.26 11.71
N THR A 51 -8.71 -8.15 11.75
CA THR A 51 -7.62 -8.13 12.74
C THR A 51 -6.39 -7.41 12.23
N ASP A 52 -5.41 -7.18 13.11
CA ASP A 52 -4.07 -6.69 12.74
C ASP A 52 -3.12 -7.84 12.37
N ASP A 53 -3.65 -9.03 12.08
CA ASP A 53 -2.83 -10.15 11.62
C ASP A 53 -2.21 -9.83 10.25
N ARG A 54 -0.98 -10.30 10.00
CA ARG A 54 -0.26 -10.04 8.75
C ARG A 54 -1.02 -10.57 7.53
N SER A 55 -1.84 -11.60 7.67
CA SER A 55 -2.70 -12.12 6.61
C SER A 55 -3.82 -11.17 6.21
N ASN A 56 -4.21 -10.24 7.09
CA ASN A 56 -5.24 -9.22 6.84
C ASN A 56 -4.64 -7.86 6.43
N LEU A 57 -3.32 -7.76 6.27
CA LEU A 57 -2.63 -6.50 6.03
C LEU A 57 -1.90 -6.52 4.68
N VAL A 58 -2.05 -5.45 3.92
CA VAL A 58 -1.34 -5.22 2.65
C VAL A 58 -0.74 -3.83 2.60
N LEU A 59 0.23 -3.64 1.71
CA LEU A 59 0.74 -2.31 1.37
C LEU A 59 0.02 -1.79 0.12
N ILE A 60 -0.29 -0.50 0.08
CA ILE A 60 -0.87 0.17 -1.10
C ILE A 60 -0.28 1.57 -1.20
N HIS A 61 -0.35 2.20 -2.37
CA HIS A 61 0.03 3.61 -2.48
C HIS A 61 -0.85 4.49 -1.58
N ALA A 62 -0.26 5.52 -0.99
CA ALA A 62 -0.96 6.51 -0.20
C ALA A 62 -2.05 7.23 -1.02
N ALA A 63 -1.82 7.42 -2.32
CA ALA A 63 -2.82 7.96 -3.24
C ALA A 63 -3.99 7.01 -3.44
N CYS A 64 -3.74 5.74 -3.74
CA CYS A 64 -4.77 4.71 -3.89
C CYS A 64 -5.56 4.53 -2.58
N HIS A 65 -4.88 4.57 -1.43
CA HIS A 65 -5.53 4.51 -0.11
C HIS A 65 -6.52 5.65 0.09
N ARG A 66 -6.11 6.88 -0.23
CA ARG A 66 -6.97 8.07 -0.11
C ARG A 66 -8.18 7.99 -1.04
N GLN A 67 -7.99 7.57 -2.29
CA GLN A 67 -9.08 7.39 -3.25
C GLN A 67 -10.05 6.30 -2.83
N HIS A 68 -9.53 5.17 -2.33
CA HIS A 68 -10.33 4.06 -1.84
C HIS A 68 -11.26 4.49 -0.70
N HIS A 69 -10.70 5.19 0.30
CA HIS A 69 -11.47 5.71 1.42
C HIS A 69 -12.41 6.87 1.05
N ALA A 70 -12.03 7.74 0.13
CA ALA A 70 -12.94 8.77 -0.39
C ALA A 70 -14.17 8.14 -1.05
N ALA A 71 -13.99 7.03 -1.75
CA ALA A 71 -15.10 6.31 -2.32
C ALA A 71 -15.93 5.57 -1.24
N ASP A 72 -15.37 5.11 -0.11
CA ASP A 72 -16.07 4.31 0.94
C ASP A 72 -17.36 4.95 1.51
N HIS A 73 -17.62 6.22 1.21
CA HIS A 73 -18.91 6.88 1.46
C HIS A 73 -20.07 6.33 0.59
N GLN A 74 -19.80 5.44 -0.37
CA GLN A 74 -20.82 4.69 -1.12
C GLN A 74 -21.10 3.31 -0.49
N PRO A 75 -22.38 2.92 -0.29
CA PRO A 75 -22.74 1.67 0.37
C PRO A 75 -22.32 0.44 -0.44
N GLY A 76 -21.44 -0.40 0.12
CA GLY A 76 -21.08 -1.73 -0.39
C GLY A 76 -19.76 -2.26 0.18
N PRO A 77 -19.59 -3.59 0.36
CA PRO A 77 -18.31 -4.16 0.76
C PRO A 77 -17.33 -4.09 -0.41
N ARG A 78 -16.37 -3.18 -0.34
CA ARG A 78 -15.26 -3.15 -1.30
C ARG A 78 -14.15 -4.06 -0.84
N ARG A 79 -14.07 -5.23 -1.47
CA ARG A 79 -12.89 -6.09 -1.41
C ARG A 79 -11.82 -5.52 -2.32
N ILE A 80 -10.56 -5.57 -1.89
CA ILE A 80 -9.43 -5.27 -2.76
C ILE A 80 -9.39 -6.37 -3.84
N PRO A 81 -9.48 -6.04 -5.13
CA PRO A 81 -9.71 -7.03 -6.19
C PRO A 81 -8.60 -8.07 -6.35
N ASN A 82 -7.39 -7.80 -5.85
CA ASN A 82 -6.18 -8.58 -6.12
C ASN A 82 -5.31 -8.86 -4.87
N ALA A 83 -5.93 -8.99 -3.69
CA ALA A 83 -5.21 -9.32 -2.45
C ALA A 83 -4.82 -10.80 -2.35
#